data_AF-A0AA95ZE42-F1
#
_entry.id   AF-A0AA95ZE42-F1
#
_cell.length_a   1.000
_cell.length_b   1.000
_cell.length_c   1.000
_cell.angle_alpha   90.00
_cell.angle_beta   90.00
_cell.angle_gamma   90.00
#
_symmetry.space_group_name_H-M   'P 1'
#
loop_
_entity.id
_entity.type
_entity.pdbx_description
1 polymer ?
#
loop_
_entity_poly.entity_id
_entity_poly.type
_entity_poly.pdbx_seq_one_letter_code
_entity_poly.pdbx_strand_id
1 'polypeptide(L)' 'MAQLRAFTRPEERALVKLHALLGQTQLDITRDRPSIYTRLADNGLAAITTVRRQKRARLTATGRYFAELIAARETRS' A
#
# COMPACT_ATOMS: atom_id res chain seq x y z
N MET A 1 0.43 3.36 21.63
CA MET A 1 0.43 3.95 20.28
C MET A 1 1.74 3.58 19.60
N ALA A 2 1.70 2.80 18.52
CA ALA A 2 2.92 2.35 17.84
C ALA A 2 3.60 3.54 17.16
N GLN A 3 4.86 3.83 17.51
CA GLN A 3 5.70 4.75 16.75
C GLN A 3 5.79 4.25 15.30
N LEU A 4 5.26 5.01 14.34
CA LEU A 4 5.44 4.70 12.93
C LEU A 4 6.93 4.84 12.59
N ARG A 5 7.61 3.72 12.44
CA ARG A 5 8.95 3.66 11.85
C ARG A 5 8.92 4.26 10.44
N ALA A 6 10.05 4.79 10.00
CA ALA A 6 10.20 5.23 8.61
C ALA A 6 9.89 4.08 7.64
N PHE A 7 9.23 4.40 6.53
CA PHE A 7 8.95 3.42 5.47
C PHE A 7 10.25 2.97 4.80
N THR A 8 10.36 1.67 4.57
CA THR A 8 11.43 1.13 3.73
C THR A 8 11.16 1.46 2.27
N ARG A 9 12.20 1.55 1.42
CA ARG A 9 12.04 1.78 -0.03
C ARG A 9 11.02 0.83 -0.71
N PRO A 10 10.95 -0.47 -0.37
CA PRO A 10 9.92 -1.35 -0.92
C PRO A 10 8.49 -1.02 -0.45
N GLU A 11 8.32 -0.55 0.79
CA GLU A 11 7.02 -0.12 1.33
C GLU A 11 6.57 1.18 0.63
N GLU A 12 7.47 2.13 0.42
CA GLU A 12 7.20 3.35 -0.35
C GLU A 12 6.74 3.03 -1.77
N ARG A 13 7.47 2.17 -2.48
CA ARG A 13 7.10 1.72 -3.83
C ARG A 13 5.74 1.02 -3.86
N ALA A 14 5.42 0.22 -2.84
CA ALA A 14 4.13 -0.45 -2.76
C ALA A 14 2.97 0.54 -2.53
N LEU A 15 3.17 1.58 -1.72
CA LEU A 15 2.20 2.66 -1.52
C LEU A 15 1.95 3.42 -2.84
N VAL A 16 3.01 3.83 -3.54
CA VAL A 16 2.90 4.50 -4.84
C VAL A 16 2.24 3.60 -5.87
N LYS A 17 2.60 2.31 -5.93
CA LYS A 17 1.99 1.32 -6.82
C LYS A 17 0.49 1.19 -6.59
N LEU A 18 0.04 1.14 -5.33
CA LEU A 18 -1.39 1.08 -5.01
C LEU A 18 -2.12 2.38 -5.35
N HIS A 19 -1.45 3.53 -5.23
CA HIS A 19 -2.01 4.84 -5.57
C HIS A 19 -2.15 5.04 -7.08
N ALA A 20 -1.22 4.52 -7.87
CA ALA A 20 -1.21 4.62 -9.33
C ALA A 20 -2.30 3.78 -10.03
N LEU A 21 -3.12 3.02 -9.29
CA LEU A 21 -4.23 2.23 -9.83
C LEU A 21 -5.40 3.15 -10.21
N LEU A 22 -5.26 3.84 -11.34
CA LEU A 22 -6.30 4.66 -11.93
C LEU A 22 -7.47 3.76 -12.37
N GLY A 23 -8.60 3.86 -11.67
CA GLY A 23 -9.83 3.12 -11.97
C GLY A 23 -9.95 1.72 -11.36
N GLN A 24 -8.86 1.14 -10.83
CA GLN A 24 -8.91 -0.12 -10.10
C GLN A 24 -8.85 0.15 -8.59
N THR A 25 -9.91 -0.20 -7.85
CA THR A 25 -9.98 0.06 -6.41
C THR A 25 -9.09 -0.87 -5.58
N GLN A 26 -8.60 -1.97 -6.18
CA GLN A 26 -7.87 -3.02 -5.47
C GLN A 26 -6.82 -3.69 -6.38
N LEU A 27 -5.63 -3.95 -5.84
CA LEU A 27 -4.55 -4.72 -6.46
C LEU A 27 -4.67 -6.19 -6.09
N ASP A 28 -4.62 -7.10 -7.07
CA ASP A 28 -4.46 -8.53 -6.78
C ASP A 28 -3.03 -8.80 -6.27
N ILE A 29 -2.92 -9.27 -5.04
CA ILE A 29 -1.68 -9.60 -4.34
C ILE A 29 -1.59 -11.11 -4.04
N THR A 30 -2.40 -11.95 -4.68
CA THR A 30 -2.48 -13.39 -4.41
C THR A 30 -1.16 -14.10 -4.65
N ARG A 31 -0.39 -13.65 -5.66
CA ARG A 31 0.94 -14.19 -6.01
C ARG A 31 2.09 -13.40 -5.40
N ASP A 32 1.81 -12.26 -4.78
CA ASP A 32 2.84 -11.41 -4.21
C ASP A 32 3.35 -12.06 -2.92
N ARG A 33 4.68 -12.01 -2.70
CA ARG A 33 5.27 -12.53 -1.47
C ARG A 33 4.65 -11.80 -0.28
N PRO A 34 4.13 -12.51 0.74
CA PRO A 34 3.16 -12.00 1.71
C PRO A 34 3.69 -10.98 2.75
N SER A 35 4.80 -10.26 2.51
CA SER A 35 5.40 -9.43 3.55
C SER A 35 5.05 -7.94 3.45
N ILE A 36 4.97 -7.33 2.27
CA ILE A 36 4.90 -5.86 2.18
C ILE A 36 3.47 -5.35 2.41
N TYR A 37 2.49 -5.85 1.67
CA TYR A 37 1.10 -5.38 1.81
C TYR A 37 0.48 -5.78 3.15
N THR A 38 0.86 -6.94 3.70
CA THR A 38 0.46 -7.36 5.05
C THR A 38 1.01 -6.37 6.08
N ARG A 39 2.29 -6.01 6.01
CA ARG A 39 2.86 -4.97 6.88
C ARG A 39 2.18 -3.62 6.70
N LEU A 40 1.87 -3.20 5.48
CA LEU A 40 1.11 -1.97 5.25
C LEU A 40 -0.29 -2.04 5.87
N ALA A 41 -0.92 -3.21 5.84
CA ALA A 41 -2.22 -3.43 6.47
C ALA A 41 -2.14 -3.45 8.00
N ASP A 42 -1.13 -4.08 8.58
CA ASP A 42 -0.88 -4.09 10.03
C ASP A 42 -0.65 -2.68 10.59
N ASN A 43 -0.11 -1.77 9.75
CA ASN A 43 0.07 -0.35 10.09
C ASN A 43 -1.16 0.52 9.74
N GLY A 44 -2.27 -0.07 9.29
CA GLY A 44 -3.49 0.66 8.94
C GLY A 44 -3.42 1.48 7.63
N LEU A 45 -2.40 1.25 6.80
CA LEU A 45 -2.20 1.97 5.53
C LEU A 45 -2.86 1.25 4.34
N ALA A 46 -3.02 -0.06 4.43
CA ALA A 46 -3.73 -0.84 3.43
C ALA A 46 -4.84 -1.67 4.08
N ALA A 47 -5.83 -2.05 3.29
CA ALA A 47 -6.81 -3.07 3.65
C ALA A 47 -6.65 -4.25 2.69
N ILE A 48 -6.53 -5.45 3.24
CA ILE A 48 -6.50 -6.69 2.46
C ILE A 48 -7.87 -7.35 2.58
N THR A 49 -8.48 -7.65 1.45
CA THR A 49 -9.70 -8.44 1.36
C THR A 49 -9.39 -9.77 0.68
N THR A 50 -10.03 -10.84 1.12
CA THR A 50 -9.86 -12.17 0.51
C THR A 50 -11.19 -12.64 -0.04
N VAL A 51 -11.27 -12.89 -1.34
CA VAL A 51 -12.48 -13.34 -2.04
C VAL A 51 -12.13 -14.52 -2.94
N ARG A 52 -12.80 -15.67 -2.77
CA ARG A 52 -12.57 -16.89 -3.59
C ARG A 52 -11.07 -17.25 -3.72
N ARG A 53 -10.33 -17.21 -2.60
CA ARG A 53 -8.87 -17.43 -2.51
C ARG A 53 -7.98 -16.35 -3.16
N GLN A 54 -8.55 -15.32 -3.77
CA GLN A 54 -7.80 -14.15 -4.23
C GLN A 54 -7.62 -13.16 -3.10
N LYS A 55 -6.40 -12.69 -2.88
CA LYS A 55 -6.09 -11.60 -1.94
C LYS A 55 -5.99 -10.29 -2.72
N ARG A 56 -6.72 -9.28 -2.27
CA ARG A 56 -6.75 -7.97 -2.91
C ARG A 56 -6.44 -6.87 -1.90
N ALA A 57 -5.48 -6.02 -2.23
CA ALA A 57 -5.05 -4.90 -1.40
C ALA A 57 -5.57 -3.57 -1.93
N ARG A 58 -6.01 -2.69 -1.03
CA ARG A 58 -6.36 -1.30 -1.35
C ARG A 58 -5.81 -0.35 -0.30
N LEU A 59 -5.59 0.90 -0.66
CA LEU A 59 -5.19 1.92 0.32
C LEU A 59 -6.36 2.31 1.22
N THR A 60 -6.07 2.56 2.49
CA THR A 60 -6.98 3.28 3.40
C THR A 60 -6.92 4.78 3.13
N ALA A 61 -7.72 5.59 3.83
CA ALA A 61 -7.57 7.04 3.76
C ALA A 61 -6.15 7.49 4.17
N THR A 62 -5.64 6.94 5.27
CA THR A 62 -4.28 7.19 5.76
C THR A 62 -3.22 6.72 4.76
N GLY A 63 -3.38 5.53 4.18
CA GLY A 63 -2.45 5.03 3.16
C GLY A 63 -2.42 5.89 1.90
N ARG A 64 -3.57 6.42 1.46
CA ARG A 64 -3.64 7.35 0.32
C ARG A 64 -2.87 8.62 0.59
N TYR A 65 -3.06 9.23 1.75
CA TYR A 65 -2.32 10.42 2.16
C TYR A 65 -0.80 10.22 2.08
N PHE A 66 -0.28 9.14 2.66
CA PHE A 66 1.15 8.86 2.59
C PHE A 66 1.63 8.52 1.17
N ALA A 67 0.84 7.78 0.40
CA ALA A 67 1.20 7.45 -0.98
C ALA A 67 1.29 8.70 -1.86
N GLU A 68 0.39 9.66 -1.68
CA GLU A 68 0.41 10.95 -2.38
C GLU A 68 1.65 11.78 -2.01
N LEU A 69 1.98 11.88 -0.71
CA LEU A 69 3.19 12.56 -0.26
C LEU A 69 4.47 11.94 -0.84
N ILE A 70 4.55 10.61 -0.87
CA ILE A 70 5.71 9.88 -1.42
C ILE A 70 5.79 10.09 -2.94
N ALA A 71 4.67 9.98 -3.66
CA ALA A 71 4.62 10.18 -5.11
C ALA A 71 5.02 11.62 -5.51
N ALA A 72 4.54 12.62 -4.76
CA ALA A 72 4.91 14.01 -4.96
C ALA A 72 6.41 14.26 -4.73
N ARG A 73 7.01 13.56 -3.76
CA ARG A 73 8.46 13.61 -3.50
C ARG A 73 9.27 12.98 -4.62
N GLU A 74 8.83 11.85 -5.17
CA GLU A 74 9.52 11.18 -6.29
C GLU A 74 9.49 12.02 -7.57
N THR A 75 8.45 12.84 -7.79
CA THR A 75 8.35 13.70 -8.99
C THR A 75 9.29 14.92 -8.94
N ARG A 76 9.76 15.30 -7.75
CA ARG A 76 10.67 16.45 -7.53
C ARG A 76 12.16 16.07 -7.50
N SER A 77 12.47 14.77 -7.46
CA SER A 77 13.84 14.23 -7.42
C SER A 77 14.31 13.89 -8.82
#